data_AF-A0A6M4GQF3-F1
#
_entry.id   AF-A0A6M4GQF3-F1
#
_cell.length_a   1.000
_cell.length_b   1.000
_cell.length_c   1.000
_cell.angle_alpha   90.00
_cell.angle_beta   90.00
_cell.angle_gamma   90.00
#
_symmetry.space_group_name_H-M   'P 1'
#
loop_
_entity.id
_entity.type
_entity.pdbx_description
1 polymer ?
#
loop_
_entity_poly.entity_id
_entity_poly.type
_entity_poly.pdbx_seq_one_letter_code
_entity_poly.pdbx_strand_id
1 'polypeptide(L)'
;MNASRELVPLHVADLSLFSKRLRKLLAESGATTVPSHVVLLNLLAKSAGHGNYQALRAAPAPASPDAAPTPSAKPIAIARGSVLPDATRKTLGHFDTDGRLVRWPTKYAVQQRALWALWARLPARRVLTEREVNKYLTDHHAFGDPATLRRELVNAKLLWRTPDCSAYRKEPRRPVGEVREFLTVLFEHTRPASNKGV
;
A
#
# COMPACT_ATOMS: atom_id res chain seq x y z
N MET A 1 -17.47 28.05 6.44
CA MET A 1 -17.27 26.58 6.49
C MET A 1 -16.87 26.14 5.09
N ASN A 2 -15.58 26.00 4.80
CA ASN A 2 -15.13 25.55 3.47
C ASN A 2 -15.36 24.04 3.36
N ALA A 3 -16.23 23.63 2.45
CA ALA A 3 -16.46 22.24 2.12
C ALA A 3 -15.13 21.58 1.71
N SER A 4 -14.83 20.43 2.31
CA SER A 4 -13.67 19.60 2.04
C SER A 4 -13.43 19.45 0.52
N ARG A 5 -12.25 19.85 0.03
CA ARG A 5 -11.85 19.67 -1.36
C ARG A 5 -11.62 18.17 -1.61
N GLU A 6 -12.62 17.50 -2.16
CA GLU A 6 -12.53 16.08 -2.51
C GLU A 6 -11.64 15.93 -3.76
N LEU A 7 -10.52 15.22 -3.63
CA LEU A 7 -9.60 14.96 -4.74
C LEU A 7 -10.11 13.78 -5.56
N VAL A 8 -10.53 14.04 -6.79
CA VAL A 8 -10.97 12.98 -7.74
C VAL A 8 -9.80 12.59 -8.64
N PRO A 9 -9.25 11.37 -8.51
CA PRO A 9 -8.16 10.91 -9.38
C PRO A 9 -8.67 10.65 -10.81
N LEU A 10 -7.89 11.03 -11.81
CA LEU A 10 -8.14 10.74 -13.22
C LEU A 10 -6.97 9.90 -13.75
N HIS A 11 -7.22 8.63 -14.06
CA HIS A 11 -6.22 7.75 -14.68
C HIS A 11 -6.49 7.62 -16.18
N VAL A 12 -5.42 7.66 -16.96
CA VAL A 12 -5.48 7.56 -18.42
C VAL A 12 -4.41 6.55 -18.86
N ALA A 13 -4.83 5.45 -19.46
CA ALA A 13 -3.92 4.41 -19.95
C ALA A 13 -3.13 4.85 -21.20
N ASP A 14 -3.74 5.66 -22.07
CA ASP A 14 -3.11 6.21 -23.28
C ASP A 14 -3.37 7.71 -23.37
N LEU A 15 -2.34 8.50 -23.07
CA LEU A 15 -2.40 9.96 -23.09
C LEU A 15 -2.63 10.52 -24.50
N SER A 16 -2.11 9.85 -25.54
CA SER A 16 -2.24 10.29 -26.93
C SER A 16 -3.67 10.14 -27.41
N LEU A 17 -4.29 8.99 -27.13
CA LEU A 17 -5.69 8.73 -27.46
C LEU A 17 -6.63 9.65 -26.70
N PHE A 18 -6.38 9.85 -25.40
CA PHE A 18 -7.12 10.80 -24.57
C PHE A 18 -7.11 12.21 -25.16
N SER A 19 -5.92 12.71 -25.51
CA SER A 19 -5.75 14.06 -26.06
C SER A 19 -6.48 14.24 -27.39
N LYS A 20 -6.44 13.23 -28.27
CA LYS A 20 -7.20 13.21 -29.54
C LYS A 20 -8.71 13.26 -29.30
N ARG A 21 -9.22 12.47 -28.34
CA ARG A 21 -10.64 12.47 -27.97
C ARG A 21 -11.08 13.81 -27.36
N LEU A 22 -10.29 14.37 -26.46
CA LEU A 22 -10.57 15.67 -25.85
C LEU A 22 -10.63 16.78 -26.89
N ARG A 23 -9.67 16.82 -27.83
CA ARG A 23 -9.66 17.77 -28.94
C ARG A 23 -10.91 17.63 -29.81
N LYS A 24 -11.31 16.40 -30.14
CA LYS A 24 -12.53 16.13 -30.92
C LYS A 24 -13.77 16.63 -30.19
N LEU A 25 -13.92 16.31 -28.90
CA LEU A 25 -15.08 16.73 -28.10
C LEU A 25 -15.14 18.25 -27.92
N LEU A 26 -14.00 18.93 -27.76
CA LEU A 26 -13.94 20.39 -27.73
C LEU A 26 -14.38 21.00 -29.05
N ALA A 27 -13.94 20.46 -30.18
CA ALA A 27 -14.36 20.92 -31.51
C ALA A 27 -15.86 20.70 -31.74
N GLU A 28 -16.39 19.54 -31.33
CA GLU A 28 -17.81 19.18 -31.44
C GLU A 28 -18.71 20.01 -30.50
N SER A 29 -18.18 20.50 -29.38
CA SER A 29 -18.93 21.38 -28.47
C SER A 29 -19.25 22.76 -29.07
N GLY A 30 -18.62 23.12 -30.21
CA GLY A 30 -18.87 24.39 -30.89
C GLY A 30 -18.46 25.63 -30.08
N ALA A 31 -17.67 25.45 -29.02
CA ALA A 31 -17.30 26.51 -28.10
C ALA A 31 -16.20 27.39 -28.73
N THR A 32 -16.55 28.63 -29.08
CA THR A 32 -15.61 29.68 -29.52
C THR A 32 -14.84 30.32 -28.36
N THR A 33 -15.24 30.04 -27.12
CA THR A 33 -14.61 30.49 -25.88
C THR A 33 -14.32 29.30 -24.95
N VAL A 34 -13.53 29.53 -23.91
CA VAL A 34 -13.19 28.49 -22.93
C VAL A 34 -14.48 27.99 -22.25
N PRO A 35 -14.77 26.68 -22.28
CA PRO A 35 -15.97 26.12 -21.67
C PRO A 35 -16.04 26.39 -20.16
N SER A 36 -17.26 26.42 -19.61
CA SER A 36 -17.44 26.51 -18.17
C SER A 36 -16.80 25.33 -17.44
N HIS A 37 -16.44 25.53 -16.16
CA HIS A 37 -15.76 24.51 -15.35
C HIS A 37 -16.48 23.15 -15.35
N VAL A 38 -17.81 23.15 -15.21
CA VAL A 38 -18.61 21.90 -15.19
C VAL A 38 -18.61 21.21 -16.55
N VAL A 39 -18.61 21.98 -17.65
CA VAL A 39 -18.52 21.43 -19.00
C VAL A 39 -17.14 20.82 -19.21
N LEU A 40 -16.07 21.51 -18.80
CA LEU A 40 -14.71 21.01 -18.88
C LEU A 40 -14.53 19.71 -18.10
N LEU A 41 -15.06 19.61 -16.89
CA LEU A 41 -15.04 18.37 -16.09
C LEU A 41 -15.72 17.20 -16.80
N ASN A 42 -16.85 17.44 -17.45
CA ASN A 42 -17.54 16.40 -18.21
C ASN A 42 -16.77 15.98 -19.48
N LEU A 43 -16.12 16.93 -20.15
CA LEU A 43 -15.26 16.64 -21.31
C LEU A 43 -14.03 15.81 -20.92
N LEU A 44 -13.40 16.13 -19.79
CA LEU A 44 -12.29 15.35 -19.23
C LEU A 44 -12.73 13.92 -18.88
N ALA A 45 -13.88 13.78 -18.20
CA ALA A 45 -14.44 12.47 -17.86
C ALA A 45 -14.74 11.62 -19.12
N LYS A 46 -15.39 12.21 -20.13
CA LYS A 46 -15.67 11.56 -21.42
C LYS A 46 -14.43 11.16 -22.18
N SER A 47 -13.41 12.01 -22.17
CA SER A 47 -12.13 11.73 -22.83
C SER A 47 -11.40 10.54 -22.18
N ALA A 48 -11.57 10.35 -20.87
CA ALA A 48 -11.09 9.20 -20.12
C ALA A 48 -12.00 7.96 -20.20
N GLY A 49 -13.13 8.04 -20.92
CA GLY A 49 -14.05 6.91 -21.15
C GLY A 49 -15.22 6.80 -20.17
N HIS A 50 -15.41 7.77 -19.28
CA HIS A 50 -16.56 7.83 -18.37
C HIS A 50 -17.73 8.61 -19.01
N GLY A 51 -18.97 8.25 -18.70
CA GLY A 51 -20.14 8.94 -19.26
C GLY A 51 -20.25 10.42 -18.88
N ASN A 52 -19.93 10.75 -17.63
CA ASN A 52 -19.96 12.10 -17.07
C ASN A 52 -19.06 12.23 -15.83
N TYR A 53 -18.91 13.44 -15.29
CA TYR A 53 -18.08 13.70 -14.11
C TYR A 53 -18.56 12.98 -12.85
N GLN A 54 -19.87 12.77 -12.67
CA GLN A 54 -20.40 12.03 -11.53
C GLN A 54 -20.04 10.54 -11.61
N ALA A 55 -20.05 9.96 -12.81
CA ALA A 55 -19.64 8.58 -13.06
C ALA A 55 -18.13 8.40 -12.86
N LEU A 56 -17.31 9.39 -13.23
CA LEU A 56 -15.88 9.41 -12.91
C LEU A 56 -15.65 9.45 -11.39
N ARG A 57 -16.41 10.27 -10.66
CA ARG A 57 -16.30 10.40 -9.21
C ARG A 57 -16.81 9.15 -8.46
N ALA A 58 -17.83 8.49 -9.00
CA ALA A 58 -18.36 7.24 -8.45
C ALA A 58 -17.54 6.01 -8.86
N ALA A 59 -16.65 6.14 -9.84
CA ALA A 59 -15.78 5.05 -10.26
C ALA A 59 -14.82 4.69 -9.11
N PRO A 60 -14.66 3.39 -8.81
CA PRO A 60 -13.61 2.95 -7.90
C PRO A 60 -12.26 3.45 -8.42
N ALA A 61 -11.41 3.93 -7.52
CA ALA A 61 -10.06 4.35 -7.89
C ALA A 61 -9.38 3.21 -8.69
N PRO A 62 -8.95 3.45 -9.93
CA PRO A 62 -8.29 2.41 -10.72
C PRO A 62 -7.04 1.99 -9.95
N ALA A 63 -6.93 0.67 -9.73
CA ALA A 63 -5.71 0.08 -9.23
C ALA A 63 -4.57 0.52 -10.14
N SER A 64 -3.52 1.12 -9.57
CA SER A 64 -2.35 1.57 -10.31
C SER A 64 -1.85 0.48 -11.26
N PRO A 65 -1.54 0.77 -12.53
CA PRO A 65 -1.06 -0.25 -13.48
C PRO A 65 0.32 -0.83 -13.12
N ASP A 66 1.08 -0.19 -12.21
CA ASP A 66 2.30 -0.74 -11.59
C ASP A 66 2.02 -1.60 -10.34
N ALA A 67 0.74 -1.76 -9.95
CA ALA A 67 0.36 -2.76 -8.98
C ALA A 67 0.42 -4.13 -9.69
N ALA A 68 1.56 -4.80 -9.56
CA ALA A 68 1.62 -6.25 -9.70
C ALA A 68 0.36 -6.88 -9.07
N PRO A 69 -0.25 -7.90 -9.70
CA PRO A 69 -1.56 -8.40 -9.33
C PRO A 69 -1.57 -8.67 -7.84
N THR A 70 -2.28 -7.83 -7.10
CA THR A 70 -2.44 -8.02 -5.66
C THR A 70 -3.32 -9.25 -5.54
N PRO A 71 -2.83 -10.42 -5.06
CA PRO A 71 -3.76 -11.45 -4.67
C PRO A 71 -4.70 -10.80 -3.65
N SER A 72 -6.01 -10.95 -3.86
CA SER A 72 -7.05 -10.49 -2.95
C SER A 72 -6.82 -11.16 -1.60
N ALA A 73 -5.98 -10.53 -0.79
CA ALA A 73 -5.45 -11.13 0.41
C ALA A 73 -6.45 -10.87 1.52
N LYS A 74 -7.41 -11.79 1.65
CA LYS A 74 -8.38 -11.74 2.75
C LYS A 74 -7.59 -11.76 4.07
N PRO A 75 -7.81 -10.81 4.98
CA PRO A 75 -7.15 -10.83 6.27
C PRO A 75 -7.43 -12.14 7.02
N ILE A 76 -6.50 -12.56 7.88
CA ILE A 76 -6.69 -13.67 8.79
C ILE A 76 -7.94 -13.39 9.63
N ALA A 77 -8.96 -14.22 9.47
CA ALA A 77 -10.19 -14.14 10.25
C ALA A 77 -9.97 -14.83 11.60
N ILE A 78 -9.88 -14.04 12.68
CA ILE A 78 -9.78 -14.58 14.04
C ILE A 78 -11.15 -14.53 14.72
N ALA A 79 -11.63 -15.68 15.20
CA ALA A 79 -12.87 -15.77 15.94
C ALA A 79 -12.84 -14.88 17.20
N ARG A 80 -13.95 -14.18 17.46
CA ARG A 80 -14.08 -13.25 18.60
C ARG A 80 -13.89 -13.91 19.99
N GLY A 81 -13.99 -15.23 20.08
CA GLY A 81 -13.77 -16.02 21.30
C GLY A 81 -12.39 -16.69 21.42
N SER A 82 -11.40 -16.33 20.58
CA SER A 82 -10.04 -16.86 20.70
C SER A 82 -9.40 -16.49 22.05
N VAL A 83 -8.66 -17.41 22.66
CA VAL A 83 -7.88 -17.18 23.92
C VAL A 83 -6.71 -16.19 23.74
N LEU A 84 -6.50 -15.67 22.52
CA LEU A 84 -5.42 -14.75 22.20
C LEU A 84 -5.58 -13.38 22.88
N PRO A 85 -4.47 -12.74 23.30
CA PRO A 85 -4.49 -11.36 23.76
C PRO A 85 -5.09 -10.40 22.72
N ASP A 86 -5.79 -9.39 23.21
CA ASP A 86 -6.49 -8.39 22.41
C ASP A 86 -5.57 -7.64 21.43
N ALA A 87 -4.36 -7.33 21.89
CA ALA A 87 -3.32 -6.67 21.09
C ALA A 87 -2.87 -7.55 19.90
N THR A 88 -2.66 -8.84 20.15
CA THR A 88 -2.28 -9.84 19.15
C THR A 88 -3.39 -10.00 18.11
N ARG A 89 -4.64 -10.20 18.56
CA ARG A 89 -5.80 -10.35 17.68
C ARG A 89 -6.00 -9.14 16.76
N LYS A 90 -5.93 -7.93 17.33
CA LYS A 90 -6.05 -6.67 16.58
C LYS A 90 -4.95 -6.54 15.53
N THR A 91 -3.72 -6.97 15.85
CA THR A 91 -2.59 -6.88 14.92
C THR A 91 -2.67 -7.94 13.82
N LEU A 92 -3.02 -9.18 14.14
CA LEU A 92 -3.17 -10.27 13.18
C LEU A 92 -4.23 -9.99 12.11
N GLY A 93 -5.31 -9.27 12.45
CA GLY A 93 -6.33 -8.85 11.48
C GLY A 93 -5.84 -7.87 10.39
N HIS A 94 -4.56 -7.52 10.37
CA HIS A 94 -3.91 -6.78 9.28
C HIS A 94 -3.08 -7.66 8.34
N PHE A 95 -2.89 -8.94 8.65
CA PHE A 95 -2.10 -9.87 7.85
C PHE A 95 -3.00 -10.82 7.07
N ASP A 96 -2.54 -11.29 5.92
CA ASP A 96 -3.16 -12.38 5.16
C ASP A 96 -2.62 -13.75 5.58
N THR A 97 -3.13 -14.82 4.96
CA THR A 97 -2.71 -16.20 5.21
C THR A 97 -1.27 -16.51 4.78
N ASP A 98 -0.67 -15.67 3.93
CA ASP A 98 0.74 -15.76 3.54
C ASP A 98 1.64 -14.90 4.45
N GLY A 99 1.06 -14.24 5.45
CA GLY A 99 1.74 -13.38 6.41
C GLY A 99 2.19 -12.04 5.83
N ARG A 100 1.57 -11.57 4.75
CA ARG A 100 1.78 -10.23 4.21
C ARG A 100 0.88 -9.23 4.89
N LEU A 101 1.40 -8.04 5.13
CA LEU A 101 0.64 -6.92 5.67
C LEU A 101 -0.31 -6.36 4.59
N VAL A 102 -1.61 -6.58 4.75
CA VAL A 102 -2.64 -6.23 3.74
C VAL A 102 -2.86 -4.72 3.67
N ARG A 103 -2.77 -4.04 4.81
CA ARG A 103 -2.94 -2.58 4.92
C ARG A 103 -2.10 -2.00 6.04
N TRP A 104 -1.66 -0.76 5.88
CA TRP A 104 -0.99 -0.03 6.95
C TRP A 104 -1.97 0.28 8.11
N PRO A 105 -1.69 -0.13 9.36
CA PRO A 105 -2.57 0.18 10.49
C PRO A 105 -2.60 1.68 10.81
N THR A 106 -3.72 2.21 11.28
CA THR A 106 -3.82 3.62 11.73
C THR A 106 -3.36 3.80 13.18
N LYS A 107 -3.50 2.78 14.03
CA LYS A 107 -3.12 2.84 15.44
C LYS A 107 -1.62 2.58 15.62
N TYR A 108 -0.91 3.51 16.24
CA TYR A 108 0.54 3.44 16.46
C TYR A 108 0.99 2.13 17.12
N ALA A 109 0.31 1.67 18.17
CA ALA A 109 0.68 0.41 18.84
C ALA A 109 0.58 -0.82 17.92
N VAL A 110 -0.37 -0.80 16.97
CA VAL A 110 -0.52 -1.88 15.96
C VAL A 110 0.56 -1.76 14.88
N GLN A 111 0.88 -0.54 14.46
CA GLN A 111 2.01 -0.28 13.54
C GLN A 111 3.31 -0.84 14.12
N GLN A 112 3.63 -0.53 15.38
CA GLN A 112 4.87 -1.00 16.02
C GLN A 112 4.97 -2.52 16.03
N ARG A 113 3.89 -3.25 16.35
CA ARG A 113 3.89 -4.73 16.27
C ARG A 113 4.00 -5.24 14.83
N ALA A 114 3.32 -4.61 13.88
CA ALA A 114 3.42 -5.00 12.47
C ALA A 114 4.84 -4.81 11.92
N LEU A 115 5.56 -3.76 12.34
CA LEU A 115 6.96 -3.56 11.96
C LEU A 115 7.87 -4.71 12.42
N TRP A 116 7.62 -5.30 13.60
CA TRP A 116 8.36 -6.47 14.05
C TRP A 116 8.14 -7.69 13.14
N ALA A 117 6.95 -7.86 12.57
CA ALA A 117 6.68 -8.94 11.63
C ALA A 117 7.48 -8.78 10.32
N LEU A 118 7.65 -7.54 9.85
CA LEU A 118 8.50 -7.23 8.68
C LEU A 118 9.98 -7.40 9.01
N TRP A 119 10.42 -6.86 10.15
CA TRP A 119 11.79 -6.99 10.63
C TRP A 119 12.23 -8.46 10.76
N ALA A 120 11.35 -9.33 11.26
CA ALA A 120 11.65 -10.75 11.43
C ALA A 120 12.04 -11.44 10.11
N ARG A 121 11.51 -10.97 8.97
CA ARG A 121 11.73 -11.52 7.62
C ARG A 121 12.95 -10.98 6.90
N LEU A 122 13.53 -9.87 7.39
CA LEU A 122 14.77 -9.35 6.84
C LEU A 122 15.95 -10.29 7.16
N PRO A 123 16.91 -10.46 6.24
CA PRO A 123 18.11 -11.26 6.50
C PRO A 123 18.95 -10.64 7.62
N ALA A 124 19.44 -11.50 8.51
CA ALA A 124 20.34 -11.09 9.57
C ALA A 124 21.78 -10.99 9.05
N ARG A 125 22.59 -10.12 9.66
CA ARG A 125 24.04 -10.01 9.41
C ARG A 125 24.43 -9.72 7.95
N ARG A 126 23.52 -9.14 7.16
CA ARG A 126 23.77 -8.71 5.78
C ARG A 126 23.52 -7.21 5.63
N VAL A 127 24.38 -6.54 4.88
CA VAL A 127 24.13 -5.19 4.39
C VAL A 127 23.30 -5.31 3.11
N LEU A 128 22.19 -4.58 3.07
CA LEU A 128 21.26 -4.56 1.96
C LEU A 128 21.30 -3.20 1.28
N THR A 129 21.25 -3.20 -0.03
CA THR A 129 20.94 -2.00 -0.81
C THR A 129 19.49 -1.61 -0.62
N GLU A 130 19.14 -0.36 -0.98
CA GLU A 130 17.74 0.07 -0.97
C GLU A 130 16.84 -0.86 -1.80
N ARG A 131 17.31 -1.27 -2.98
CA ARG A 131 16.55 -2.14 -3.89
C ARG A 131 16.26 -3.51 -3.25
N GLU A 132 17.22 -4.08 -2.54
CA GLU A 132 17.05 -5.35 -1.85
C GLU A 132 16.07 -5.24 -0.68
N VAL A 133 16.17 -4.19 0.14
CA VAL A 133 15.20 -3.94 1.22
C VAL A 133 13.81 -3.77 0.64
N ASN A 134 13.64 -2.95 -0.40
CA ASN A 134 12.36 -2.74 -1.04
C ASN A 134 11.78 -4.07 -1.55
N LYS A 135 12.61 -4.95 -2.14
CA LYS A 135 12.18 -6.30 -2.55
C LYS A 135 11.64 -7.12 -1.38
N TYR A 136 12.38 -7.20 -0.27
CA TYR A 136 11.91 -7.91 0.92
C TYR A 136 10.58 -7.35 1.46
N LEU A 137 10.42 -6.03 1.45
CA LEU A 137 9.19 -5.40 1.91
C LEU A 137 8.04 -5.69 0.95
N THR A 138 8.25 -5.56 -0.36
CA THR A 138 7.27 -5.89 -1.40
C THR A 138 6.75 -7.32 -1.29
N ASP A 139 7.61 -8.29 -0.99
CA ASP A 139 7.19 -9.69 -0.83
C ASP A 139 6.28 -9.92 0.39
N HIS A 140 6.27 -8.98 1.34
CA HIS A 140 5.63 -9.13 2.66
C HIS A 140 4.58 -8.05 2.97
N HIS A 141 4.12 -7.29 1.98
CA HIS A 141 2.95 -6.42 2.09
C HIS A 141 2.15 -6.40 0.78
N ALA A 142 0.88 -6.00 0.84
CA ALA A 142 -0.02 -6.02 -0.32
C ALA A 142 -0.43 -4.62 -0.84
N PHE A 143 -0.07 -3.54 -0.14
CA PHE A 143 -0.55 -2.19 -0.45
C PHE A 143 0.41 -1.32 -1.29
N GLY A 144 1.54 -1.88 -1.75
CA GLY A 144 2.41 -1.25 -2.76
C GLY A 144 3.23 -0.04 -2.31
N ASP A 145 3.46 0.16 -1.02
CA ASP A 145 4.32 1.24 -0.50
C ASP A 145 5.42 0.71 0.44
N PRO A 146 6.50 0.13 -0.12
CA PRO A 146 7.65 -0.31 0.66
C PRO A 146 8.46 0.87 1.23
N ALA A 147 8.37 2.07 0.65
CA ALA A 147 9.13 3.24 1.10
C ALA A 147 8.65 3.72 2.47
N THR A 148 7.34 3.77 2.70
CA THR A 148 6.76 4.04 4.02
C THR A 148 7.22 3.01 5.04
N LEU A 149 7.14 1.71 4.73
CA LEU A 149 7.58 0.64 5.62
C LEU A 149 9.07 0.74 5.97
N ARG A 150 9.92 1.03 4.99
CA ARG A 150 11.37 1.23 5.18
C ARG A 150 11.65 2.41 6.12
N ARG A 151 10.96 3.54 5.94
CA ARG A 151 11.06 4.71 6.83
C ARG A 151 10.64 4.37 8.25
N GLU A 152 9.51 3.70 8.42
CA GLU A 152 9.00 3.35 9.75
C GLU A 152 9.86 2.32 10.49
N LEU A 153 10.47 1.36 9.77
CA LEU A 153 11.45 0.44 10.35
C LEU A 153 12.68 1.18 10.89
N VAL A 154 13.14 2.23 10.20
CA VAL A 154 14.24 3.08 10.66
C VAL A 154 13.82 3.91 11.87
N ASN A 155 12.64 4.53 11.82
CA ASN A 155 12.09 5.30 12.95
C ASN A 155 11.95 4.44 14.22
N ALA A 156 11.50 3.19 14.08
CA ALA A 156 11.39 2.21 15.16
C ALA A 156 12.76 1.66 15.64
N LYS A 157 13.87 2.09 15.03
CA LYS A 157 15.23 1.61 15.29
C LYS A 157 15.36 0.08 15.13
N LEU A 158 14.59 -0.49 14.20
CA LEU A 158 14.65 -1.90 13.80
C LEU A 158 15.55 -2.10 12.57
N LEU A 159 15.73 -1.04 11.79
CA LEU A 159 16.57 -1.00 10.61
C LEU A 159 17.52 0.19 10.71
N TRP A 160 18.81 -0.06 10.54
CA TRP A 160 19.81 0.98 10.37
C TRP A 160 19.92 1.36 8.89
N ARG A 161 20.28 2.61 8.60
CA ARG A 161 20.61 3.07 7.24
C ARG A 161 21.75 4.07 7.23
N THR A 162 22.46 4.17 6.10
CA THR A 162 23.35 5.28 5.82
C THR A 162 22.56 6.57 5.51
N PRO A 163 23.14 7.77 5.72
CA PRO A 163 22.47 9.04 5.42
C PRO A 163 22.07 9.21 3.95
N ASP A 164 22.89 8.70 3.03
CA ASP A 164 22.66 8.67 1.59
C ASP A 164 21.68 7.57 1.14
N CYS A 165 21.09 6.81 2.08
CA CYS A 165 20.14 5.73 1.82
C CYS A 165 20.66 4.58 0.94
N SER A 166 21.97 4.49 0.70
CA SER A 166 22.57 3.46 -0.15
C SER A 166 22.64 2.08 0.51
N ALA A 167 22.78 2.04 1.85
CA ALA A 167 22.93 0.81 2.61
C ALA A 167 22.00 0.75 3.83
N TYR A 168 21.52 -0.46 4.11
CA TYR A 168 20.65 -0.80 5.23
C TYR A 168 21.16 -2.03 5.95
N ARG A 169 20.90 -2.10 7.26
CA ARG A 169 21.24 -3.29 8.06
C ARG A 169 20.14 -3.57 9.07
N LYS A 170 19.69 -4.82 9.13
CA LYS A 170 18.81 -5.32 10.19
C LYS A 170 19.48 -5.14 11.56
N GLU A 171 18.85 -4.43 12.48
CA GLU A 171 19.37 -4.29 13.83
C GLU A 171 19.23 -5.61 14.61
N PRO A 172 20.23 -6.04 15.40
CA PRO A 172 20.23 -7.31 16.13
C PRO A 172 19.37 -7.22 17.40
N ARG A 173 18.11 -6.82 17.25
CA ARG A 173 17.15 -6.71 18.34
C ARG A 173 16.46 -8.05 18.59
N ARG A 174 15.87 -8.20 19.78
CA ARG A 174 15.10 -9.37 20.16
C ARG A 174 13.67 -8.96 20.52
N PRO A 175 12.63 -9.57 19.91
CA PRO A 175 11.26 -9.34 20.34
C PRO A 175 11.05 -9.90 21.74
N VAL A 176 10.35 -9.14 22.59
CA VAL A 176 10.05 -9.50 24.00
C VAL A 176 8.57 -9.30 24.30
N GLY A 177 8.07 -9.96 25.36
CA GLY A 177 6.68 -9.83 25.82
C GLY A 177 5.64 -10.08 24.72
N GLU A 178 4.63 -9.20 24.67
CA GLU A 178 3.52 -9.27 23.70
C GLU A 178 3.97 -9.36 22.23
N VAL A 179 5.10 -8.72 21.88
CA VAL A 179 5.61 -8.76 20.49
C VAL A 179 6.07 -10.17 20.13
N ARG A 180 6.75 -10.85 21.06
CA ARG A 180 7.21 -12.23 20.84
C ARG A 180 6.01 -13.18 20.68
N GLU A 181 5.02 -13.05 21.54
CA GLU A 181 3.78 -13.85 21.47
C GLU A 181 3.04 -13.60 20.15
N PHE A 182 2.89 -12.34 19.75
CA PHE A 182 2.31 -11.99 18.46
C PHE A 182 3.05 -12.64 17.29
N LEU A 183 4.39 -12.59 17.28
CA LEU A 183 5.18 -13.18 16.20
C LEU A 183 5.04 -14.70 16.14
N THR A 184 5.02 -15.37 17.30
CA THR A 184 4.78 -16.82 17.37
C THR A 184 3.44 -17.16 16.72
N VAL A 185 2.36 -16.51 17.14
CA VAL A 185 1.02 -16.78 16.62
C VAL A 185 0.92 -16.44 15.13
N LEU A 186 1.54 -15.34 14.69
CA LEU A 186 1.57 -14.97 13.27
C LEU A 186 2.22 -16.08 12.43
N PHE A 187 3.38 -16.60 12.86
CA PHE A 187 4.09 -17.63 12.10
C PHE A 187 3.44 -19.00 12.16
N GLU A 188 2.66 -19.31 13.21
CA GLU A 188 1.82 -20.51 13.26
C GLU A 188 0.64 -20.45 12.27
N HIS A 189 0.08 -19.26 12.07
CA HIS A 189 -1.12 -19.06 11.23
C HIS A 189 -0.80 -18.72 9.78
N THR A 190 0.48 -18.52 9.44
CA THR A 190 0.89 -18.13 8.10
C THR A 190 1.75 -19.22 7.50
N ARG A 191 1.57 -19.51 6.21
CA ARG A 191 2.47 -20.45 5.54
C ARG A 191 3.89 -19.87 5.59
N PRO A 192 4.91 -20.68 5.87
CA PRO A 192 6.29 -20.20 5.76
C PRO A 192 6.48 -19.70 4.32
N ALA A 193 6.78 -18.41 4.18
CA ALA A 193 7.17 -17.85 2.90
C ALA A 193 8.30 -18.74 2.36
N SER A 194 8.05 -19.38 1.22
CA SER A 194 9.04 -20.27 0.59
C SER A 194 10.35 -19.53 0.51
N ASN A 195 11.31 -19.97 1.34
CA ASN A 195 12.63 -19.39 1.42
C ASN A 195 13.35 -19.74 0.11
N LYS A 196 13.13 -18.93 -0.94
CA LYS A 196 14.00 -18.93 -2.10
C LYS A 196 15.30 -18.26 -1.67
N GLY A 197 16.11 -19.07 -0.98
CA GLY A 197 17.48 -18.76 -0.65
C GLY A 197 18.26 -18.44 -1.92
N VAL A 198 19.05 -17.38 -1.83
CA VAL A 198 20.24 -17.15 -2.64
C VAL A 198 21.40 -17.08 -1.65
#